data_AF-A0A8J5JU34-F1
#
_entry.id   AF-A0A8J5JU34-F1
#
_cell.length_a   1.000
_cell.length_b   1.000
_cell.length_c   1.000
_cell.angle_alpha   90.00
_cell.angle_beta   90.00
_cell.angle_gamma   90.00
#
_symmetry.space_group_name_H-M   'P 1'
#
loop_
_entity.id
_entity.type
_entity.pdbx_description
1 polymer ?
#
loop_
_entity_poly.entity_id
_entity_poly.type
_entity_poly.pdbx_seq_one_letter_code
_entity_poly.pdbx_strand_id
1 'polypeptide(L)'
;MEHELVQRQVEGTCRRTNGLSMIRSNNSCKKKVKSKKVEVNANELKNILEEIQDRIRVTQYDLRQLKDVDGSRTWREREAAELSDLIQRRLYAIQHPPNCTTAKTVACRMERRTLVLYPGNWNKYFLPINSSCNSSHLTNISRWPGLEGDIRVIEFPLWDKPVPAPDYMPLSLPRDIWRRLVRFHGDPGAWWVGQFFQYVLRPNQHLQDIIHNLTTTLDFQTPIVGVHIRLTDKKKEAKLHSLEEYMTQVEEYYKVLDLKEKNATRRIYLASDERKIFSDAKIKYPHYQILYNPESEKLGELKLRRYSVSSCLTDIFMLSRCSLVVATLSSNIGRLVYEIMQSLYPDGSLYFSSLDNDYFVHFQRPKLARARFPHSPRRQGVIKMQTGDLVKEGYKYPINFHNGFAEGINLRTKEKGKYPYYKVESVYDIVNTSYSHDDATGKL
;
A
#
# COMPACT_ATOMS: atom_id res chain seq x y z
N MET A 1 -17.66 -11.96 -24.57
CA MET A 1 -16.95 -12.12 -25.88
C MET A 1 -15.70 -11.27 -25.86
N GLU A 2 -15.81 -10.03 -25.38
CA GLU A 2 -14.69 -9.12 -25.18
C GLU A 2 -13.63 -9.72 -24.24
N HIS A 3 -14.05 -10.36 -23.13
CA HIS A 3 -13.14 -11.06 -22.21
C HIS A 3 -12.24 -12.08 -22.93
N GLU A 4 -12.83 -12.98 -23.72
CA GLU A 4 -12.10 -14.01 -24.46
C GLU A 4 -11.13 -13.39 -25.49
N LEU A 5 -11.48 -12.27 -26.12
CA LEU A 5 -10.61 -11.59 -27.06
C LEU A 5 -9.39 -10.98 -26.36
N VAL A 6 -9.60 -10.26 -25.26
CA VAL A 6 -8.51 -9.65 -24.49
C VAL A 6 -7.64 -10.72 -23.83
N GLN A 7 -8.23 -11.80 -23.31
CA GLN A 7 -7.49 -12.94 -22.78
C GLN A 7 -6.57 -13.56 -23.85
N ARG A 8 -7.10 -13.81 -25.06
CA ARG A 8 -6.28 -14.33 -26.18
C ARG A 8 -5.19 -13.35 -26.59
N GLN A 9 -5.44 -12.04 -26.47
CA GLN A 9 -4.42 -11.02 -26.72
C GLN A 9 -3.30 -11.10 -25.68
N VAL A 10 -3.62 -11.17 -24.38
CA VAL A 10 -2.63 -11.38 -23.31
C VAL A 10 -1.82 -12.65 -23.56
N GLU A 11 -2.47 -13.78 -23.86
CA GLU A 11 -1.80 -15.04 -24.17
C GLU A 11 -0.90 -14.92 -25.41
N GLY A 12 -1.37 -14.26 -26.46
CA GLY A 12 -0.62 -14.01 -27.69
C GLY A 12 0.62 -13.15 -27.44
N THR A 13 0.47 -12.06 -26.68
CA THR A 13 1.57 -11.18 -26.27
C THR A 13 2.59 -11.96 -25.44
N CYS A 14 2.15 -12.77 -24.47
CA CYS A 14 2.98 -13.68 -23.67
C CYS A 14 3.76 -14.71 -24.52
N ARG A 15 3.12 -15.31 -25.53
CA ARG A 15 3.78 -16.27 -26.44
C ARG A 15 4.85 -15.59 -27.30
N ARG A 16 4.59 -14.38 -27.78
CA ARG A 16 5.56 -13.58 -28.57
C ARG A 16 6.71 -13.04 -27.72
N THR A 17 6.49 -12.84 -26.43
CA THR A 17 7.50 -12.43 -25.44
C THR A 17 8.36 -13.55 -24.91
N ASN A 18 8.15 -14.81 -25.31
CA ASN A 18 8.93 -15.94 -24.83
C ASN A 18 10.45 -15.70 -24.99
N GLY A 19 11.09 -15.28 -23.90
CA GLY A 19 12.48 -14.82 -23.90
C GLY A 19 13.46 -15.89 -24.40
N LEU A 20 13.10 -17.18 -24.28
CA LEU A 20 13.90 -18.28 -24.82
C LEU A 20 13.93 -18.31 -26.36
N SER A 21 12.82 -17.99 -27.05
CA SER A 21 12.84 -17.92 -28.52
C SER A 21 13.61 -16.69 -28.99
N MET A 22 13.54 -15.56 -28.28
CA MET A 22 14.29 -14.34 -28.58
C MET A 22 15.79 -14.51 -28.34
N ILE A 23 16.18 -15.01 -27.17
CA ILE A 23 17.59 -15.34 -26.85
C ILE A 23 18.12 -16.37 -27.85
N ARG A 24 17.34 -17.40 -28.20
CA ARG A 24 17.75 -18.39 -29.22
C ARG A 24 17.83 -17.81 -30.62
N SER A 25 16.93 -16.92 -31.04
CA SER A 25 16.96 -16.29 -32.37
C SER A 25 18.14 -15.34 -32.49
N ASN A 26 18.36 -14.47 -31.49
CA ASN A 26 19.52 -13.58 -31.43
C ASN A 26 20.84 -14.39 -31.34
N ASN A 27 20.87 -15.50 -30.61
CA ASN A 27 22.02 -16.39 -30.58
C ASN A 27 22.19 -17.21 -31.87
N SER A 28 21.12 -17.51 -32.62
CA SER A 28 21.21 -18.19 -33.91
C SER A 28 21.83 -17.30 -34.99
N CYS A 29 21.57 -15.98 -34.94
CA CYS A 29 22.32 -15.00 -35.74
C CYS A 29 23.81 -14.95 -35.35
N LYS A 30 24.17 -15.30 -34.11
CA LYS A 30 25.56 -15.35 -33.61
C LYS A 30 26.29 -16.68 -33.88
N LYS A 31 25.61 -17.74 -34.33
CA LYS A 31 26.23 -19.04 -34.67
C LYS A 31 27.13 -19.01 -35.92
N LYS A 32 27.34 -17.86 -36.56
CA LYS A 32 28.39 -17.65 -37.57
C LYS A 32 29.73 -17.12 -37.02
N VAL A 33 29.89 -16.96 -35.70
CA VAL A 33 31.16 -16.49 -35.12
C VAL A 33 31.89 -17.65 -34.43
N LYS A 34 32.94 -18.15 -35.09
CA LYS A 34 33.89 -19.12 -34.52
C LYS A 34 34.57 -18.51 -33.29
N SER A 35 34.64 -19.31 -32.22
CA SER A 35 35.58 -19.25 -31.09
C SER A 35 36.38 -17.95 -30.91
N LYS A 36 35.75 -16.91 -30.37
CA LYS A 36 36.41 -15.84 -29.62
C LYS A 36 35.53 -15.49 -28.41
N LYS A 37 36.15 -15.13 -27.29
CA LYS A 37 35.45 -14.60 -26.09
C LYS A 37 34.32 -13.69 -26.56
N VAL A 38 33.08 -14.05 -26.24
CA VAL A 38 31.93 -13.19 -26.52
C VAL A 38 32.05 -12.01 -25.58
N GLU A 39 32.73 -10.96 -26.01
CA GLU A 39 32.55 -9.63 -25.44
C GLU A 39 31.10 -9.24 -25.75
N VAL A 40 30.26 -9.32 -24.72
CA VAL A 40 28.87 -8.89 -24.86
C VAL A 40 28.88 -7.36 -24.96
N ASN A 41 28.49 -6.83 -26.12
CA ASN A 41 28.40 -5.39 -26.33
C ASN A 41 27.34 -4.79 -25.41
N ALA A 42 27.73 -3.85 -24.55
CA ALA A 42 26.85 -3.21 -23.58
C ALA A 42 25.65 -2.50 -24.24
N ASN A 43 25.84 -1.92 -25.43
CA ASN A 43 24.77 -1.26 -26.18
C ASN A 43 23.75 -2.27 -26.72
N GLU A 44 24.20 -3.44 -27.16
CA GLU A 44 23.31 -4.51 -27.64
C GLU A 44 22.46 -5.07 -26.49
N LEU A 45 23.05 -5.26 -25.30
CA LEU A 45 22.31 -5.63 -24.09
C LEU A 45 21.27 -4.59 -23.70
N LYS A 46 21.61 -3.30 -23.78
CA LYS A 46 20.70 -2.21 -23.46
C LYS A 46 19.48 -2.23 -24.38
N ASN A 47 19.68 -2.38 -25.69
CA ASN A 47 18.59 -2.46 -26.66
C ASN A 47 17.68 -3.67 -26.39
N ILE A 48 18.26 -4.84 -26.08
CA ILE A 48 17.49 -6.04 -25.71
C ILE A 48 16.65 -5.79 -24.44
N LEU A 49 17.21 -5.11 -23.44
CA LEU A 49 16.50 -4.79 -22.21
C LEU A 49 15.34 -3.82 -22.47
N GLU A 50 15.55 -2.79 -23.29
CA GLU A 50 14.50 -1.84 -23.69
C GLU A 50 13.35 -2.54 -24.43
N GLU A 51 13.66 -3.42 -25.40
CA GLU A 51 12.64 -4.22 -26.09
C GLU A 51 11.87 -5.16 -25.15
N ILE A 52 12.55 -5.78 -24.18
CA ILE A 52 11.89 -6.62 -23.17
C ILE A 52 10.94 -5.78 -22.32
N GLN A 53 11.39 -4.59 -21.88
CA GLN A 53 10.56 -3.69 -21.09
C GLN A 53 9.33 -3.22 -21.85
N ASP A 54 9.46 -2.83 -23.13
CA ASP A 54 8.33 -2.43 -23.96
C ASP A 54 7.27 -3.53 -24.05
N ARG A 55 7.71 -4.77 -24.21
CA ARG A 55 6.76 -5.89 -24.29
C ARG A 55 6.10 -6.18 -22.93
N ILE A 56 6.82 -6.00 -21.82
CA ILE A 56 6.24 -6.07 -20.48
C ILE A 56 5.17 -4.98 -20.31
N ARG A 57 5.44 -3.74 -20.76
CA ARG A 57 4.47 -2.63 -20.73
C ARG A 57 3.19 -2.98 -21.49
N VAL A 58 3.31 -3.52 -22.70
CA VAL A 58 2.17 -3.97 -23.52
C VAL A 58 1.40 -5.09 -22.81
N THR A 59 2.11 -6.08 -22.26
CA THR A 59 1.45 -7.18 -21.53
C THR A 59 0.68 -6.68 -20.31
N GLN A 60 1.26 -5.74 -19.55
CA GLN A 60 0.59 -5.11 -18.40
C GLN A 60 -0.59 -4.23 -18.84
N TYR A 61 -0.50 -3.56 -19.98
CA TYR A 61 -1.60 -2.83 -20.58
C TYR A 61 -2.77 -3.76 -20.91
N ASP A 62 -2.50 -4.87 -21.62
CA ASP A 62 -3.52 -5.87 -21.99
C ASP A 62 -4.17 -6.50 -20.74
N LEU A 63 -3.37 -6.83 -19.71
CA LEU A 63 -3.88 -7.33 -18.42
C LEU A 63 -4.78 -6.32 -17.71
N ARG A 64 -4.47 -5.03 -17.78
CA ARG A 64 -5.35 -3.97 -17.24
C ARG A 64 -6.65 -3.87 -18.02
N GLN A 65 -6.64 -4.06 -19.34
CA GLN A 65 -7.88 -4.13 -20.11
C GLN A 65 -8.72 -5.34 -19.68
N LEU A 66 -8.10 -6.52 -19.51
CA LEU A 66 -8.81 -7.74 -19.09
C LEU A 66 -9.51 -7.57 -17.74
N LYS A 67 -8.94 -6.75 -16.86
CA LYS A 67 -9.57 -6.40 -15.59
C LYS A 67 -10.92 -5.72 -15.82
N ASP A 68 -11.11 -4.91 -16.86
CA ASP A 68 -12.27 -4.01 -16.99
C ASP A 68 -13.41 -4.52 -17.89
N VAL A 69 -13.18 -5.55 -18.70
CA VAL A 69 -14.15 -6.07 -19.70
C VAL A 69 -15.27 -6.92 -19.11
N ASP A 70 -16.32 -7.15 -19.93
CA ASP A 70 -17.49 -7.99 -19.63
C ASP A 70 -18.14 -7.65 -18.26
N GLY A 71 -18.18 -6.36 -17.89
CA GLY A 71 -18.81 -5.86 -16.66
C GLY A 71 -17.99 -6.04 -15.37
N SER A 72 -16.78 -6.59 -15.47
CA SER A 72 -15.90 -6.88 -14.33
C SER A 72 -15.54 -5.62 -13.52
N ARG A 73 -15.37 -4.48 -14.20
CA ARG A 73 -15.14 -3.19 -13.54
C ARG A 73 -16.31 -2.77 -12.67
N THR A 74 -17.50 -2.71 -13.25
CA THR A 74 -18.73 -2.31 -12.55
C THR A 74 -19.03 -3.25 -11.39
N TRP A 75 -18.80 -4.57 -11.55
CA TRP A 75 -18.94 -5.53 -10.46
C TRP A 75 -17.96 -5.23 -9.31
N ARG A 76 -16.67 -4.98 -9.59
CA ARG A 76 -15.68 -4.64 -8.54
C ARG A 76 -16.00 -3.34 -7.84
N GLU A 77 -16.39 -2.30 -8.59
CA GLU A 77 -16.79 -1.00 -8.03
C GLU A 77 -17.96 -1.17 -7.05
N ARG A 78 -18.99 -1.93 -7.45
CA ARG A 78 -20.14 -2.24 -6.59
C ARG A 78 -19.75 -3.07 -5.37
N GLU A 79 -19.04 -4.18 -5.56
CA GLU A 79 -18.67 -5.09 -4.46
C GLU A 79 -17.76 -4.39 -3.44
N ALA A 80 -16.81 -3.56 -3.89
CA ALA A 80 -15.94 -2.78 -3.01
C ALA A 80 -16.73 -1.73 -2.22
N ALA A 81 -17.67 -1.01 -2.87
CA ALA A 81 -18.53 -0.05 -2.21
C ALA A 81 -19.44 -0.72 -1.16
N GLU A 82 -20.14 -1.80 -1.53
CA GLU A 82 -21.02 -2.54 -0.62
C GLU A 82 -20.26 -3.09 0.60
N LEU A 83 -19.04 -3.61 0.38
CA LEU A 83 -18.24 -4.16 1.47
C LEU A 83 -17.68 -3.05 2.37
N SER A 84 -17.25 -1.92 1.79
CA SER A 84 -16.83 -0.75 2.57
C SER A 84 -18.01 -0.20 3.39
N ASP A 85 -19.20 -0.03 2.80
CA ASP A 85 -20.40 0.44 3.49
C ASP A 85 -20.83 -0.49 4.63
N LEU A 86 -20.69 -1.81 4.45
CA LEU A 86 -20.91 -2.77 5.53
C LEU A 86 -19.97 -2.51 6.72
N ILE A 87 -18.68 -2.34 6.45
CA ILE A 87 -17.68 -2.11 7.50
C ILE A 87 -17.84 -0.73 8.13
N GLN A 88 -18.08 0.32 7.36
CA GLN A 88 -18.33 1.66 7.88
C GLN A 88 -19.59 1.70 8.77
N ARG A 89 -20.66 0.99 8.41
CA ARG A 89 -21.85 0.85 9.28
C ARG A 89 -21.55 0.12 10.59
N ARG A 90 -20.77 -0.96 10.54
CA ARG A 90 -20.33 -1.68 11.75
C ARG A 90 -19.45 -0.79 12.64
N LEU A 91 -18.48 -0.09 12.07
CA LEU A 91 -17.64 0.88 12.80
C LEU A 91 -18.49 1.98 13.42
N TYR A 92 -19.45 2.53 12.68
CA TYR A 92 -20.38 3.54 13.19
C TYR A 92 -21.20 2.99 14.38
N ALA A 93 -21.78 1.80 14.26
CA ALA A 93 -22.56 1.17 15.32
C ALA A 93 -21.72 0.92 16.60
N ILE A 94 -20.48 0.44 16.45
CA ILE A 94 -19.54 0.27 17.59
C ILE A 94 -19.29 1.61 18.28
N GLN A 95 -19.11 2.68 17.51
CA GLN A 95 -18.79 3.99 18.04
C GLN A 95 -20.03 4.73 18.57
N HIS A 96 -21.25 4.31 18.26
CA HIS A 96 -22.50 4.96 18.70
C HIS A 96 -23.43 3.98 19.43
N PRO A 97 -23.03 3.48 20.61
CA PRO A 97 -23.87 2.58 21.38
C PRO A 97 -25.13 3.29 21.89
N PRO A 98 -26.27 2.58 22.01
CA PRO A 98 -27.52 3.18 22.49
C PRO A 98 -27.43 3.67 23.94
N ASN A 99 -26.59 3.05 24.78
CA ASN A 99 -26.33 3.50 26.13
C ASN A 99 -24.81 3.53 26.40
N CYS A 100 -24.29 4.74 26.55
CA CYS A 100 -22.86 4.97 26.79
C CYS A 100 -22.36 4.39 28.13
N THR A 101 -23.21 4.42 29.16
CA THR A 101 -22.84 4.04 30.54
C THR A 101 -22.62 2.54 30.71
N THR A 102 -23.25 1.75 29.84
CA THR A 102 -23.17 0.28 29.83
C THR A 102 -22.29 -0.25 28.70
N ALA A 103 -21.82 0.61 27.80
CA ALA A 103 -21.00 0.20 26.66
C ALA A 103 -19.59 -0.21 27.10
N LYS A 104 -19.15 -1.38 26.64
CA LYS A 104 -17.74 -1.80 26.78
C LYS A 104 -16.87 -0.89 25.93
N THR A 105 -15.85 -0.30 26.55
CA THR A 105 -15.01 0.74 25.95
C THR A 105 -13.55 0.31 25.97
N VAL A 106 -12.84 0.52 24.85
CA VAL A 106 -11.37 0.43 24.81
C VAL A 106 -10.82 1.84 24.84
N ALA A 107 -10.02 2.14 25.86
CA ALA A 107 -9.33 3.41 25.99
C ALA A 107 -7.91 3.30 25.40
N CYS A 108 -7.47 4.24 24.57
CA CYS A 108 -6.11 4.27 23.99
C CYS A 108 -5.40 5.57 24.38
N ARG A 109 -4.40 5.53 25.25
CA ARG A 109 -3.74 6.79 25.64
C ARG A 109 -2.82 7.24 24.49
N MET A 110 -2.96 8.46 23.96
CA MET A 110 -1.87 9.05 23.15
C MET A 110 -1.04 9.87 24.13
N GLU A 111 0.28 9.69 24.20
CA GLU A 111 1.09 10.53 25.09
C GLU A 111 0.92 12.01 24.67
N ARG A 112 0.36 12.81 25.60
CA ARG A 112 -0.23 14.17 25.47
C ARG A 112 -1.71 14.32 25.05
N ARG A 113 -2.57 13.29 25.12
CA ARG A 113 -4.04 13.35 25.40
C ARG A 113 -4.66 11.93 25.25
N THR A 114 -5.38 11.48 26.28
CA THR A 114 -5.99 10.13 26.40
C THR A 114 -7.18 9.92 25.45
N LEU A 115 -7.36 8.72 24.87
CA LEU A 115 -8.53 8.29 24.08
C LEU A 115 -9.46 7.42 24.97
N VAL A 116 -10.36 8.02 25.72
CA VAL A 116 -11.66 8.32 25.09
C VAL A 116 -11.44 9.65 24.46
N LEU A 117 -11.87 9.89 23.22
CA LEU A 117 -11.51 11.13 22.54
C LEU A 117 -12.10 12.33 23.26
N TYR A 118 -11.42 12.74 24.33
CA TYR A 118 -11.37 14.09 24.78
C TYR A 118 -10.99 14.89 23.53
N PRO A 119 -11.75 15.93 23.20
CA PRO A 119 -11.59 16.76 22.01
C PRO A 119 -10.25 17.51 22.08
N GLY A 120 -9.16 16.79 21.89
CA GLY A 120 -7.84 17.36 21.77
C GLY A 120 -7.69 18.10 20.45
N ASN A 121 -6.45 18.26 20.00
CA ASN A 121 -6.19 18.79 18.66
C ASN A 121 -6.69 17.88 17.52
N TRP A 122 -7.29 16.71 17.81
CA TRP A 122 -7.92 15.86 16.80
C TRP A 122 -9.04 16.60 16.06
N ASN A 123 -9.96 17.18 16.83
CA ASN A 123 -11.11 17.92 16.32
C ASN A 123 -10.72 19.21 15.59
N LYS A 124 -9.45 19.61 15.67
CA LYS A 124 -8.89 20.71 14.87
C LYS A 124 -8.94 20.39 13.37
N TYR A 125 -8.74 19.13 12.99
CA TYR A 125 -8.62 18.71 11.58
C TYR A 125 -9.63 17.63 11.17
N PHE A 126 -10.14 16.84 12.11
CA PHE A 126 -11.00 15.71 11.82
C PHE A 126 -12.32 15.81 12.59
N LEU A 127 -13.33 15.09 12.11
CA LEU A 127 -14.57 14.88 12.85
C LEU A 127 -14.30 14.02 14.10
N PRO A 128 -15.10 14.17 15.17
CA PRO A 128 -15.01 13.27 16.31
C PRO A 128 -15.30 11.84 15.86
N ILE A 129 -14.52 10.86 16.35
CA ILE A 129 -14.74 9.43 16.03
C ILE A 129 -16.10 8.96 16.56
N ASN A 130 -16.53 9.54 17.67
CA ASN A 130 -17.78 9.29 18.38
C ASN A 130 -18.41 10.61 18.80
N SER A 131 -19.69 10.83 18.48
CA SER A 131 -20.44 12.03 18.90
C SER A 131 -21.45 11.79 20.03
N SER A 132 -21.77 10.53 20.33
CA SER A 132 -22.84 10.14 21.27
C SER A 132 -22.35 9.83 22.70
N CYS A 133 -21.05 9.63 22.88
CA CYS A 133 -20.48 9.09 24.12
C CYS A 133 -19.37 9.99 24.63
N ASN A 134 -19.57 10.61 25.80
CA ASN A 134 -18.58 11.47 26.45
C ASN A 134 -17.73 10.69 27.47
N SER A 135 -16.53 11.21 27.76
CA SER A 135 -15.53 10.57 28.63
C SER A 135 -15.88 10.57 30.13
N SER A 136 -16.96 11.24 30.54
CA SER A 136 -17.35 11.35 31.95
C SER A 136 -17.78 10.03 32.59
N HIS A 137 -18.01 8.97 31.81
CA HIS A 137 -18.47 7.68 32.30
C HIS A 137 -17.35 6.64 32.50
N LEU A 138 -16.09 7.00 32.25
CA LEU A 138 -14.94 6.08 32.31
C LEU A 138 -14.48 5.85 33.76
N THR A 139 -15.25 5.06 34.47
CA THR A 139 -14.87 4.53 35.79
C THR A 139 -14.39 3.08 35.63
N ASN A 140 -13.57 2.59 36.57
CA ASN A 140 -13.07 1.20 36.58
C ASN A 140 -12.23 0.80 35.34
N ILE A 141 -11.22 1.60 35.02
CA ILE A 141 -10.26 1.30 33.95
C ILE A 141 -9.33 0.16 34.36
N SER A 142 -9.34 -0.93 33.61
CA SER A 142 -8.36 -2.01 33.73
C SER A 142 -7.37 -1.95 32.56
N ARG A 143 -6.11 -2.33 32.79
CA ARG A 143 -5.13 -2.43 31.70
C ARG A 143 -5.33 -3.71 30.92
N TRP A 144 -5.05 -3.67 29.61
CA TRP A 144 -5.01 -4.86 28.77
C TRP A 144 -4.20 -6.00 29.43
N PRO A 145 -4.68 -7.26 29.42
CA PRO A 145 -5.88 -7.77 28.74
C PRO A 145 -7.23 -7.65 29.48
N GLY A 146 -7.25 -7.17 30.74
CA GLY A 146 -8.48 -6.99 31.51
C GLY A 146 -9.29 -8.29 31.75
N LEU A 147 -8.67 -9.29 32.37
CA LEU A 147 -9.20 -10.67 32.46
C LEU A 147 -10.16 -10.97 33.63
N GLU A 148 -10.58 -10.00 34.45
CA GLU A 148 -11.36 -10.28 35.68
C GLU A 148 -12.52 -9.30 35.96
N GLY A 149 -13.77 -9.80 36.11
CA GLY A 149 -14.93 -9.04 36.62
C GLY A 149 -15.78 -8.29 35.56
N ASP A 150 -16.71 -7.43 36.01
CA ASP A 150 -17.52 -6.52 35.17
C ASP A 150 -16.66 -5.31 34.70
N ILE A 151 -15.54 -5.59 34.02
CA ILE A 151 -14.65 -4.55 33.47
C ILE A 151 -15.32 -3.91 32.27
N ARG A 152 -15.62 -2.61 32.39
CA ARG A 152 -16.26 -1.83 31.32
C ARG A 152 -15.28 -1.07 30.46
N VAL A 153 -14.09 -0.72 30.99
CA VAL A 153 -13.10 0.08 30.28
C VAL A 153 -11.74 -0.62 30.31
N ILE A 154 -11.20 -0.92 29.13
CA ILE A 154 -9.86 -1.53 28.98
C ILE A 154 -8.92 -0.51 28.38
N GLU A 155 -7.86 -0.14 29.10
CA GLU A 155 -6.76 0.66 28.58
C GLU A 155 -5.81 -0.19 27.74
N PHE A 156 -5.79 0.06 26.43
CA PHE A 156 -4.85 -0.51 25.49
C PHE A 156 -3.47 0.11 25.69
N PRO A 157 -2.38 -0.68 25.62
CA PRO A 157 -1.07 -0.17 25.97
C PRO A 157 -0.51 0.78 24.91
N LEU A 158 0.38 1.68 25.32
CA LEU A 158 0.99 2.76 24.51
C LEU A 158 1.94 2.29 23.39
N TRP A 159 2.23 1.00 23.36
CA TRP A 159 3.13 0.36 22.43
C TRP A 159 2.37 -0.61 21.53
N ASP A 160 2.80 -0.72 20.28
CA ASP A 160 2.14 -1.50 19.24
C ASP A 160 2.23 -3.04 19.44
N LYS A 161 2.81 -3.50 20.55
CA LYS A 161 2.99 -4.93 20.88
C LYS A 161 2.30 -5.28 22.21
N PRO A 162 0.96 -5.32 22.25
CA PRO A 162 0.22 -5.72 23.44
C PRO A 162 0.57 -7.16 23.86
N VAL A 163 0.51 -7.43 25.17
CA VAL A 163 0.74 -8.75 25.76
C VAL A 163 -0.45 -9.11 26.66
N PRO A 164 -1.16 -10.24 26.41
CA PRO A 164 -1.03 -11.12 25.24
C PRO A 164 -1.42 -10.37 23.94
N ALA A 165 -0.86 -10.79 22.81
CA ALA A 165 -1.22 -10.21 21.51
C ALA A 165 -2.61 -10.72 21.10
N PRO A 166 -3.58 -9.84 20.75
CA PRO A 166 -4.89 -10.29 20.31
C PRO A 166 -4.84 -10.93 18.92
N ASP A 167 -5.78 -11.82 18.64
CA ASP A 167 -5.87 -12.48 17.33
C ASP A 167 -6.18 -11.50 16.20
N TYR A 168 -6.94 -10.44 16.48
CA TYR A 168 -7.32 -9.38 15.54
C TYR A 168 -6.19 -8.36 15.24
N MET A 169 -4.94 -8.68 15.57
CA MET A 169 -3.78 -7.88 15.12
C MET A 169 -3.69 -7.91 13.58
N PRO A 170 -3.34 -6.79 12.92
CA PRO A 170 -3.07 -6.79 11.48
C PRO A 170 -1.99 -7.84 11.13
N LEU A 171 -1.96 -8.45 9.95
CA LEU A 171 -2.88 -8.28 8.82
C LEU A 171 -3.98 -9.35 8.82
N SER A 172 -4.47 -9.74 10.00
CA SER A 172 -5.60 -10.67 10.07
C SER A 172 -6.84 -10.12 9.37
N LEU A 173 -7.63 -11.02 8.78
CA LEU A 173 -8.86 -10.70 8.06
C LEU A 173 -10.08 -11.29 8.78
N PRO A 174 -11.23 -10.58 8.83
CA PRO A 174 -12.44 -11.13 9.41
C PRO A 174 -13.01 -12.32 8.64
N ARG A 175 -13.40 -13.38 9.36
CA ARG A 175 -13.89 -14.66 8.80
C ARG A 175 -15.09 -14.50 7.88
N ASP A 176 -15.95 -13.54 8.15
CA ASP A 176 -17.20 -13.32 7.42
C ASP A 176 -17.00 -12.57 6.09
N ILE A 177 -15.95 -11.75 5.96
CA ILE A 177 -15.74 -10.92 4.75
C ILE A 177 -14.57 -11.35 3.88
N TRP A 178 -13.59 -12.10 4.40
CA TRP A 178 -12.32 -12.28 3.69
C TRP A 178 -12.50 -12.86 2.28
N ARG A 179 -13.41 -13.83 2.09
CA ARG A 179 -13.66 -14.44 0.76
C ARG A 179 -14.17 -13.44 -0.27
N ARG A 180 -14.94 -12.44 0.16
CA ARG A 180 -15.41 -11.36 -0.70
C ARG A 180 -14.25 -10.45 -1.06
N LEU A 181 -13.49 -10.04 -0.05
CA LEU A 181 -12.37 -9.11 -0.19
C LEU A 181 -11.27 -9.62 -1.13
N VAL A 182 -10.82 -10.87 -0.96
CA VAL A 182 -9.74 -11.44 -1.79
C VAL A 182 -10.11 -11.64 -3.26
N ARG A 183 -11.40 -11.53 -3.63
CA ARG A 183 -11.85 -11.65 -5.03
C ARG A 183 -11.63 -10.38 -5.85
N PHE A 184 -11.62 -9.21 -5.19
CA PHE A 184 -11.51 -7.94 -5.91
C PHE A 184 -10.26 -7.13 -5.54
N HIS A 185 -9.64 -7.38 -4.39
CA HIS A 185 -8.57 -6.53 -3.85
C HIS A 185 -7.21 -7.23 -3.83
N GLY A 186 -6.16 -6.57 -4.36
CA GLY A 186 -4.81 -7.13 -4.46
C GLY A 186 -4.04 -7.18 -3.14
N ASP A 187 -4.38 -6.32 -2.18
CA ASP A 187 -3.84 -6.34 -0.80
C ASP A 187 -4.95 -6.27 0.26
N PRO A 188 -5.61 -7.40 0.57
CA PRO A 188 -6.72 -7.46 1.52
C PRO A 188 -6.39 -6.92 2.91
N GLY A 189 -5.15 -7.11 3.38
CA GLY A 189 -4.71 -6.64 4.69
C GLY A 189 -4.66 -5.11 4.74
N ALA A 190 -4.10 -4.48 3.72
CA ALA A 190 -4.09 -3.02 3.59
C ALA A 190 -5.51 -2.45 3.48
N TRP A 191 -6.41 -3.12 2.75
CA TRP A 191 -7.80 -2.70 2.65
C TRP A 191 -8.50 -2.71 4.00
N TRP A 192 -8.32 -3.79 4.78
CA TRP A 192 -8.92 -3.91 6.11
C TRP A 192 -8.46 -2.79 7.04
N VAL A 193 -7.15 -2.49 7.06
CA VAL A 193 -6.59 -1.37 7.82
C VAL A 193 -7.11 -0.02 7.29
N GLY A 194 -7.21 0.14 5.97
CA GLY A 194 -7.73 1.33 5.31
C GLY A 194 -9.15 1.71 5.74
N GLN A 195 -10.02 0.73 6.03
CA GLN A 195 -11.38 1.00 6.53
C GLN A 195 -11.38 1.74 7.88
N PHE A 196 -10.43 1.45 8.78
CA PHE A 196 -10.30 2.17 10.04
C PHE A 196 -9.82 3.61 9.82
N PHE A 197 -8.85 3.80 8.93
CA PHE A 197 -8.37 5.15 8.59
C PHE A 197 -9.42 5.99 7.87
N GLN A 198 -10.22 5.39 6.99
CA GLN A 198 -11.37 6.05 6.36
C GLN A 198 -12.35 6.58 7.39
N TYR A 199 -12.65 5.79 8.44
CA TYR A 199 -13.57 6.19 9.50
C TYR A 199 -12.96 7.26 10.43
N VAL A 200 -11.70 7.07 10.81
CA VAL A 200 -11.03 7.92 11.81
C VAL A 200 -10.62 9.27 11.20
N LEU A 201 -10.06 9.28 9.98
CA LEU A 201 -9.52 10.47 9.33
C LEU A 201 -10.54 11.26 8.51
N ARG A 202 -11.82 11.23 8.89
CA ARG A 202 -12.86 12.06 8.26
C ARG A 202 -12.53 13.55 8.47
N PRO A 203 -12.17 14.30 7.41
CA PRO A 203 -11.74 15.68 7.57
C PRO A 203 -12.92 16.56 7.99
N ASN A 204 -12.70 17.49 8.92
CA ASN A 204 -13.68 18.53 9.22
C ASN A 204 -13.68 19.61 8.13
N GLN A 205 -14.61 20.57 8.21
CA GLN A 205 -14.73 21.63 7.19
C GLN A 205 -13.41 22.41 7.02
N HIS A 206 -12.73 22.75 8.12
CA HIS A 206 -11.49 23.51 8.09
C HIS A 206 -10.39 22.82 7.26
N LEU A 207 -10.18 21.51 7.47
CA LEU A 207 -9.19 20.76 6.68
C LEU A 207 -9.66 20.58 5.22
N GLN A 208 -10.96 20.38 4.99
CA GLN A 208 -11.50 20.32 3.63
C GLN A 208 -11.25 21.61 2.86
N ASP A 209 -11.44 22.77 3.49
CA ASP A 209 -11.19 24.09 2.87
C ASP A 209 -9.71 24.27 2.52
N ILE A 210 -8.79 23.85 3.41
CA ILE A 210 -7.35 23.90 3.14
C ILE A 210 -6.99 23.05 1.92
N ILE A 211 -7.51 21.81 1.86
CA ILE A 211 -7.27 20.90 0.73
C ILE A 211 -7.86 21.47 -0.55
N HIS A 212 -9.09 21.99 -0.50
CA HIS A 212 -9.78 22.57 -1.65
C HIS A 212 -9.03 23.79 -2.19
N ASN A 213 -8.62 24.71 -1.31
CA ASN A 213 -7.87 25.90 -1.70
C ASN A 213 -6.55 25.54 -2.38
N LEU A 214 -5.82 24.56 -1.86
CA LEU A 214 -4.58 24.09 -2.49
C LEU A 214 -4.85 23.43 -3.85
N THR A 215 -5.87 22.58 -3.93
CA THR A 215 -6.29 21.91 -5.17
C THR A 215 -6.59 22.93 -6.27
N THR A 216 -7.35 23.97 -5.94
CA THR A 216 -7.70 25.06 -6.87
C THR A 216 -6.50 25.92 -7.24
N THR A 217 -5.65 26.28 -6.26
CA THR A 217 -4.44 27.09 -6.50
C THR A 217 -3.43 26.39 -7.41
N LEU A 218 -3.28 25.07 -7.25
CA LEU A 218 -2.33 24.29 -8.05
C LEU A 218 -2.90 23.87 -9.41
N ASP A 219 -4.18 24.13 -9.69
CA ASP A 219 -4.91 23.55 -10.82
C ASP A 219 -4.68 22.02 -10.91
N PHE A 220 -4.98 21.35 -9.78
CA PHE A 220 -4.66 19.93 -9.62
C PHE A 220 -5.53 19.07 -10.54
N GLN A 221 -4.91 18.52 -11.60
CA GLN A 221 -5.57 17.75 -12.64
C GLN A 221 -4.95 16.35 -12.79
N THR A 222 -5.79 15.34 -13.02
CA THR A 222 -5.36 14.00 -13.42
C THR A 222 -5.20 13.91 -14.95
N PRO A 223 -4.26 13.12 -15.48
CA PRO A 223 -3.34 12.24 -14.76
C PRO A 223 -2.21 13.01 -14.06
N ILE A 224 -1.93 12.62 -12.82
CA ILE A 224 -0.84 13.17 -12.00
C ILE A 224 -0.27 12.06 -11.11
N VAL A 225 1.06 11.99 -11.04
CA VAL A 225 1.77 11.02 -10.21
C VAL A 225 2.24 11.70 -8.92
N GLY A 226 1.85 11.15 -7.77
CA GLY A 226 2.32 11.59 -6.47
C GLY A 226 3.71 11.02 -6.18
N VAL A 227 4.63 11.86 -5.70
CA VAL A 227 5.98 11.45 -5.33
C VAL A 227 6.24 11.92 -3.91
N HIS A 228 6.52 10.98 -3.01
CA HIS A 228 6.84 11.30 -1.62
C HIS A 228 8.26 10.85 -1.24
N ILE A 229 9.11 11.82 -0.90
CA ILE A 229 10.53 11.61 -0.59
C ILE A 229 10.80 12.06 0.86
N ARG A 230 11.32 11.16 1.69
CA ARG A 230 11.64 11.41 3.11
C ARG A 230 13.14 11.19 3.37
N LEU A 231 13.89 12.22 3.77
CA LEU A 231 15.36 12.18 3.87
C LEU A 231 15.94 12.55 5.25
N THR A 232 15.28 13.38 6.06
CA THR A 232 15.96 14.13 7.14
C THR A 232 16.33 13.28 8.37
N ASP A 233 15.52 12.30 8.76
CA ASP A 233 15.71 11.41 9.92
C ASP A 233 15.87 9.92 9.56
N LYS A 234 15.39 9.54 8.38
CA LYS A 234 15.31 8.15 7.89
C LYS A 234 16.64 7.45 7.59
N LYS A 235 17.78 8.18 7.60
CA LYS A 235 19.12 7.62 7.27
C LYS A 235 19.52 6.41 8.14
N LYS A 236 18.99 6.32 9.36
CA LYS A 236 19.27 5.21 10.29
C LYS A 236 18.32 4.02 10.13
N GLU A 237 17.17 4.22 9.49
CA GLU A 237 16.07 3.24 9.45
C GLU A 237 15.94 2.57 8.09
N ALA A 238 16.31 3.25 7.00
CA ALA A 238 16.14 2.76 5.64
C ALA A 238 17.26 3.25 4.70
N LYS A 239 17.38 2.56 3.56
CA LYS A 239 18.23 3.00 2.46
C LYS A 239 17.69 4.33 1.92
N LEU A 240 18.58 5.31 1.71
CA LEU A 240 18.20 6.53 0.99
C LEU A 240 18.09 6.22 -0.49
N HIS A 241 17.00 6.69 -1.09
CA HIS A 241 16.76 6.61 -2.52
C HIS A 241 16.98 7.98 -3.17
N SER A 242 17.60 8.00 -4.34
CA SER A 242 17.81 9.23 -5.10
C SER A 242 16.52 9.64 -5.82
N LEU A 243 16.39 10.94 -6.16
CA LEU A 243 15.22 11.44 -6.91
C LEU A 243 15.01 10.67 -8.23
N GLU A 244 16.09 10.28 -8.88
CA GLU A 244 16.08 9.50 -10.12
C GLU A 244 15.45 8.11 -9.96
N GLU A 245 15.61 7.46 -8.80
CA GLU A 245 14.94 6.17 -8.53
C GLU A 245 13.41 6.35 -8.48
N TYR A 246 12.90 7.43 -7.87
CA TYR A 246 11.47 7.74 -7.88
C TYR A 246 10.99 8.08 -9.30
N MET A 247 11.71 8.96 -9.99
CA MET A 247 11.33 9.42 -11.32
C MET A 247 11.39 8.32 -12.38
N THR A 248 12.16 7.25 -12.16
CA THR A 248 12.12 6.06 -13.02
C THR A 248 10.74 5.39 -13.00
N GLN A 249 10.08 5.31 -11.83
CA GLN A 249 8.73 4.75 -11.72
C GLN A 249 7.66 5.71 -12.28
N VAL A 250 7.86 7.02 -12.11
CA VAL A 250 7.00 8.06 -12.71
C VAL A 250 7.05 7.95 -14.25
N GLU A 251 8.25 7.85 -14.81
CA GLU A 251 8.46 7.74 -16.25
C GLU A 251 7.82 6.47 -16.80
N GLU A 252 7.92 5.35 -16.08
CA GLU A 252 7.28 4.09 -16.47
C GLU A 252 5.75 4.20 -16.53
N TYR A 253 5.14 4.91 -15.57
CA TYR A 253 3.70 5.18 -15.58
C TYR A 253 3.28 5.96 -16.82
N TYR A 254 4.00 7.04 -17.16
CA TYR A 254 3.65 7.84 -18.32
C TYR A 254 3.90 7.11 -19.64
N LYS A 255 4.95 6.28 -19.74
CA LYS A 255 5.15 5.41 -20.92
C LYS A 255 4.01 4.43 -21.13
N VAL A 256 3.46 3.88 -20.04
CA VAL A 256 2.25 3.05 -20.10
C VAL A 256 1.04 3.86 -20.53
N LEU A 257 0.89 5.08 -20.00
CA LEU A 257 -0.21 5.97 -20.35
C LEU A 257 -0.16 6.37 -21.84
N ASP A 258 1.02 6.58 -22.39
CA ASP A 258 1.25 6.91 -23.81
C ASP A 258 0.74 5.82 -24.77
N LEU A 259 0.60 4.58 -24.31
CA LEU A 259 -0.04 3.50 -25.07
C LEU A 259 -1.55 3.74 -25.27
N LYS A 260 -2.18 4.48 -24.35
CA LYS A 260 -3.61 4.81 -24.37
C LYS A 260 -3.88 6.21 -24.90
N GLU A 261 -3.13 7.19 -24.43
CA GLU A 261 -3.35 8.60 -24.68
C GLU A 261 -2.03 9.25 -25.09
N LYS A 262 -1.91 9.61 -26.37
CA LYS A 262 -0.70 10.26 -26.88
C LYS A 262 -0.66 11.72 -26.42
N ASN A 263 0.51 12.16 -25.96
CA ASN A 263 0.80 13.55 -25.55
C ASN A 263 0.13 14.00 -24.25
N ALA A 264 -0.15 13.08 -23.31
CA ALA A 264 -0.62 13.47 -21.99
C ALA A 264 0.40 14.40 -21.29
N THR A 265 -0.08 15.50 -20.71
CA THR A 265 0.77 16.40 -19.93
C THR A 265 1.32 15.66 -18.71
N ARG A 266 2.65 15.63 -18.57
CA ARG A 266 3.32 14.88 -17.52
C ARG A 266 3.40 15.72 -16.23
N ARG A 267 2.53 15.41 -15.28
CA ARG A 267 2.42 16.10 -13.99
C ARG A 267 2.94 15.25 -12.84
N ILE A 268 3.61 15.88 -11.88
CA ILE A 268 3.89 15.26 -10.58
C ILE A 268 3.41 16.14 -9.43
N TYR A 269 2.91 15.51 -8.37
CA TYR A 269 2.73 16.16 -7.07
C TYR A 269 3.86 15.72 -6.14
N LEU A 270 4.78 16.64 -5.81
CA LEU A 270 5.97 16.35 -5.03
C LEU A 270 5.78 16.76 -3.57
N ALA A 271 5.89 15.79 -2.67
CA ALA A 271 5.92 15.99 -1.22
C ALA A 271 7.28 15.55 -0.67
N SER A 272 7.99 16.44 0.01
CA SER A 272 9.32 16.17 0.54
C SER A 272 9.60 16.98 1.80
N ASP A 273 10.32 16.37 2.73
CA ASP A 273 10.82 17.02 3.95
C ASP A 273 12.17 17.74 3.75
N GLU A 274 12.70 17.68 2.53
CA GLU A 274 13.99 18.25 2.14
C GLU A 274 13.79 19.27 1.02
N ARG A 275 14.19 20.53 1.27
CA ARG A 275 14.03 21.66 0.35
C ARG A 275 14.78 21.42 -0.97
N LYS A 276 15.99 20.85 -0.89
CA LYS A 276 16.83 20.64 -2.08
C LYS A 276 16.16 19.77 -3.14
N ILE A 277 15.25 18.88 -2.74
CA ILE A 277 14.53 18.00 -3.65
C ILE A 277 13.63 18.79 -4.62
N PHE A 278 13.00 19.87 -4.16
CA PHE A 278 12.16 20.70 -5.02
C PHE A 278 12.98 21.43 -6.09
N SER A 279 14.14 22.00 -5.72
CA SER A 279 15.04 22.65 -6.68
C SER A 279 15.66 21.65 -7.65
N ASP A 280 16.11 20.50 -7.15
CA ASP A 280 16.73 19.46 -7.98
C ASP A 280 15.71 18.89 -8.99
N ALA A 281 14.45 18.71 -8.60
CA ALA A 281 13.40 18.22 -9.49
C ALA A 281 13.12 19.18 -10.63
N LYS A 282 13.02 20.50 -10.35
CA LYS A 282 12.82 21.52 -11.40
C LYS A 282 13.98 21.59 -12.40
N ILE A 283 15.21 21.43 -11.92
CA ILE A 283 16.42 21.48 -12.77
C ILE A 283 16.55 20.22 -13.63
N LYS A 284 16.34 19.04 -13.04
CA LYS A 284 16.57 17.75 -13.71
C LYS A 284 15.41 17.29 -14.59
N TYR A 285 14.19 17.71 -14.27
CA TYR A 285 12.96 17.29 -14.96
C TYR A 285 12.14 18.50 -15.45
N PRO A 286 12.71 19.40 -16.27
CA PRO A 286 12.03 20.62 -16.70
C PRO A 286 10.83 20.36 -17.63
N HIS A 287 10.71 19.16 -18.17
CA HIS A 287 9.60 18.72 -19.03
C HIS A 287 8.39 18.20 -18.23
N TYR A 288 8.49 18.06 -16.91
CA TYR A 288 7.38 17.73 -16.03
C TYR A 288 6.77 19.01 -15.44
N GLN A 289 5.44 19.08 -15.37
CA GLN A 289 4.75 20.06 -14.54
C GLN A 289 4.82 19.62 -13.08
N ILE A 290 5.64 20.30 -12.28
CA ILE A 290 5.90 19.94 -10.87
C ILE A 290 5.02 20.78 -9.95
N LEU A 291 4.00 20.14 -9.38
CA LEU A 291 3.11 20.70 -8.36
C LEU A 291 3.59 20.28 -6.97
N TYR A 292 3.44 21.15 -5.98
CA TYR A 292 3.78 20.85 -4.59
C TYR A 292 3.11 21.85 -3.65
N ASN A 293 2.99 21.50 -2.37
CA ASN A 293 2.52 22.43 -1.34
C ASN A 293 3.63 23.45 -0.97
N PRO A 294 3.42 24.76 -1.19
CA PRO A 294 4.43 25.79 -0.87
C PRO A 294 4.79 25.85 0.62
N GLU A 295 3.88 25.47 1.52
CA GLU A 295 4.19 25.40 2.96
C GLU A 295 5.23 24.30 3.25
N SER A 296 5.15 23.16 2.56
CA SER A 296 6.09 22.05 2.73
C SER A 296 7.50 22.45 2.28
N GLU A 297 7.65 23.25 1.22
CA GLU A 297 8.95 23.79 0.77
C GLU A 297 9.56 24.75 1.82
N LYS A 298 8.76 25.68 2.36
CA LYS A 298 9.20 26.66 3.37
C LYS A 298 9.60 26.01 4.69
N LEU A 299 8.93 24.93 5.11
CA LEU A 299 9.24 24.26 6.36
C LEU A 299 10.59 23.51 6.32
N GLY A 300 11.05 23.09 5.14
CA GLY A 300 12.40 22.56 4.94
C GLY A 300 13.50 23.60 5.17
N GLU A 301 13.20 24.90 5.05
CA GLU A 301 14.15 26.01 5.23
C GLU A 301 14.56 26.23 6.69
N LEU A 302 13.63 26.02 7.63
CA LEU A 302 13.79 26.53 9.00
C LEU A 302 14.55 25.59 9.95
N LYS A 303 14.85 24.34 9.56
CA LYS A 303 15.25 23.24 10.48
C LYS A 303 14.37 23.16 11.75
N LEU A 304 13.24 23.85 11.78
CA LEU A 304 12.30 23.88 12.88
C LEU A 304 11.59 22.54 12.83
N ARG A 305 11.79 21.76 13.88
CA ARG A 305 11.36 20.36 14.07
C ARG A 305 9.84 20.12 14.05
N ARG A 306 9.05 20.88 13.31
CA ARG A 306 7.63 20.61 13.11
C ARG A 306 7.24 20.96 11.70
N TYR A 307 7.17 19.95 10.83
CA TYR A 307 6.15 19.93 9.78
C TYR A 307 4.86 20.47 10.40
N SER A 308 4.29 21.53 9.84
CA SER A 308 2.94 21.94 10.22
C SER A 308 2.06 20.70 10.04
N VAL A 309 1.35 20.29 11.10
CA VAL A 309 0.42 19.15 11.05
C VAL A 309 -0.54 19.33 9.87
N SER A 310 -0.96 20.57 9.63
CA SER A 310 -1.76 20.96 8.47
C SER A 310 -1.09 20.60 7.15
N SER A 311 0.15 21.04 6.92
CA SER A 311 0.90 20.81 5.68
C SER A 311 1.11 19.32 5.40
N CYS A 312 1.46 18.55 6.45
CA CYS A 312 1.63 17.10 6.34
C CYS A 312 0.32 16.39 5.97
N LEU A 313 -0.78 16.75 6.65
CA LEU A 313 -2.11 16.20 6.36
C LEU A 313 -2.54 16.54 4.94
N THR A 314 -2.35 17.80 4.51
CA THR A 314 -2.65 18.21 3.13
C THR A 314 -1.85 17.39 2.12
N ASP A 315 -0.54 17.21 2.31
CA ASP A 315 0.28 16.37 1.43
C ASP A 315 -0.22 14.93 1.37
N ILE A 316 -0.55 14.31 2.51
CA ILE A 316 -1.11 12.95 2.57
C ILE A 316 -2.39 12.85 1.74
N PHE A 317 -3.32 13.79 1.90
CA PHE A 317 -4.59 13.78 1.18
C PHE A 317 -4.43 14.08 -0.32
N MET A 318 -3.51 14.97 -0.71
CA MET A 318 -3.19 15.24 -2.11
C MET A 318 -2.55 14.02 -2.78
N LEU A 319 -1.57 13.38 -2.11
CA LEU A 319 -0.93 12.15 -2.58
C LEU A 319 -1.95 11.03 -2.79
N SER A 320 -2.86 10.82 -1.83
CA SER A 320 -3.87 9.75 -1.92
C SER A 320 -4.84 9.88 -3.12
N ARG A 321 -4.94 11.08 -3.71
CA ARG A 321 -5.78 11.38 -4.87
C ARG A 321 -5.02 11.35 -6.21
N CYS A 322 -3.72 11.10 -6.18
CA CYS A 322 -2.93 10.94 -7.39
C CYS A 322 -3.29 9.63 -8.12
N SER A 323 -3.04 9.59 -9.43
CA SER A 323 -3.31 8.42 -10.28
C SER A 323 -2.36 7.25 -10.02
N LEU A 324 -1.17 7.56 -9.50
CA LEU A 324 -0.17 6.62 -8.97
C LEU A 324 0.59 7.37 -7.87
N VAL A 325 1.01 6.68 -6.81
CA VAL A 325 1.95 7.22 -5.82
C VAL A 325 3.26 6.43 -5.85
N VAL A 326 4.39 7.13 -5.96
CA VAL A 326 5.74 6.57 -5.84
C VAL A 326 6.34 7.03 -4.52
N ALA A 327 6.57 6.09 -3.60
CA ALA A 327 7.06 6.38 -2.26
C ALA A 327 7.81 5.18 -1.65
N THR A 328 8.21 5.28 -0.40
CA THR A 328 8.79 4.17 0.38
C THR A 328 7.78 3.68 1.43
N LEU A 329 7.54 2.37 1.49
CA LEU A 329 6.67 1.77 2.51
C LEU A 329 7.43 1.52 3.82
N SER A 330 8.74 1.79 3.90
CA SER A 330 9.38 2.01 5.21
C SER A 330 8.90 3.28 5.91
N SER A 331 8.39 4.27 5.18
CA SER A 331 7.85 5.51 5.74
C SER A 331 6.43 5.34 6.25
N ASN A 332 6.15 5.79 7.48
CA ASN A 332 4.80 5.86 8.03
C ASN A 332 3.86 6.67 7.12
N ILE A 333 4.33 7.79 6.54
CA ILE A 333 3.54 8.60 5.61
C ILE A 333 3.21 7.81 4.34
N GLY A 334 4.19 7.07 3.79
CA GLY A 334 3.98 6.24 2.60
C GLY A 334 2.94 5.15 2.85
N ARG A 335 3.00 4.48 4.01
CA ARG A 335 2.00 3.49 4.41
C ARG A 335 0.62 4.11 4.64
N LEU A 336 0.53 5.26 5.30
CA LEU A 336 -0.74 5.93 5.54
C LEU A 336 -1.41 6.38 4.24
N VAL A 337 -0.66 6.93 3.30
CA VAL A 337 -1.17 7.24 1.96
C VAL A 337 -1.69 5.97 1.30
N TYR A 338 -0.92 4.89 1.31
CA TYR A 338 -1.34 3.61 0.75
C TYR A 338 -2.63 3.08 1.41
N GLU A 339 -2.75 3.13 2.73
CA GLU A 339 -3.94 2.69 3.48
C GLU A 339 -5.19 3.52 3.13
N ILE A 340 -5.05 4.85 3.04
CA ILE A 340 -6.15 5.74 2.63
C ILE A 340 -6.59 5.41 1.20
N MET A 341 -5.65 5.17 0.29
CA MET A 341 -5.96 4.83 -1.11
C MET A 341 -6.82 3.57 -1.24
N GLN A 342 -6.70 2.61 -0.31
CA GLN A 342 -7.53 1.39 -0.34
C GLN A 342 -9.02 1.68 -0.07
N SER A 343 -9.34 2.85 0.49
CA SER A 343 -10.72 3.30 0.72
C SER A 343 -11.27 4.21 -0.40
N LEU A 344 -10.40 4.73 -1.27
CA LEU A 344 -10.77 5.65 -2.34
C LEU A 344 -11.04 4.94 -3.67
N TYR A 345 -10.44 3.76 -3.86
CA TYR A 345 -10.54 2.98 -5.09
C TYR A 345 -10.98 1.54 -4.78
N PRO A 346 -11.65 0.85 -5.73
CA PRO A 346 -12.05 -0.54 -5.52
C PRO A 346 -10.86 -1.47 -5.22
N ASP A 347 -9.69 -1.18 -5.79
CA ASP A 347 -8.46 -1.92 -5.57
C ASP A 347 -7.29 -0.93 -5.62
N GLY A 348 -7.02 -0.31 -4.47
CA GLY A 348 -5.98 0.71 -4.30
C GLY A 348 -4.56 0.16 -4.46
N SER A 349 -4.39 -1.16 -4.39
CA SER A 349 -3.10 -1.85 -4.40
C SER A 349 -2.31 -1.64 -5.70
N LEU A 350 -3.00 -1.30 -6.79
CA LEU A 350 -2.39 -1.06 -8.11
C LEU A 350 -1.90 0.38 -8.31
N TYR A 351 -2.29 1.30 -7.43
CA TYR A 351 -2.00 2.73 -7.58
C TYR A 351 -0.85 3.20 -6.69
N PHE A 352 -0.01 2.28 -6.24
CA PHE A 352 1.16 2.59 -5.43
C PHE A 352 2.39 1.78 -5.88
N SER A 353 3.52 2.45 -6.03
CA SER A 353 4.81 1.84 -6.32
C SER A 353 5.78 2.13 -5.18
N SER A 354 6.15 1.09 -4.44
CA SER A 354 7.19 1.21 -3.40
C SER A 354 8.59 1.00 -3.96
N LEU A 355 9.56 1.77 -3.48
CA LEU A 355 10.99 1.59 -3.82
C LEU A 355 11.74 0.65 -2.85
N ASP A 356 11.12 0.25 -1.75
CA ASP A 356 11.79 -0.53 -0.71
C ASP A 356 11.01 -1.77 -0.27
N ASN A 357 9.99 -1.62 0.57
CA ASN A 357 9.30 -2.74 1.21
C ASN A 357 7.94 -2.99 0.55
N ASP A 358 7.44 -4.22 0.69
CA ASP A 358 6.01 -4.46 0.57
C ASP A 358 5.27 -3.88 1.79
N TYR A 359 3.94 -3.72 1.68
CA TYR A 359 3.14 -3.17 2.77
C TYR A 359 3.24 -4.01 4.04
N PHE A 360 3.39 -3.34 5.18
CA PHE A 360 3.42 -3.97 6.49
C PHE A 360 2.87 -3.04 7.57
N VAL A 361 2.35 -3.62 8.64
CA VAL A 361 2.03 -2.93 9.88
C VAL A 361 3.05 -3.34 10.95
N HIS A 362 3.48 -2.38 11.76
CA HIS A 362 4.38 -2.70 12.87
C HIS A 362 3.71 -3.71 13.82
N PHE A 363 4.48 -4.73 14.19
CA PHE A 363 4.09 -5.86 15.05
C PHE A 363 2.92 -6.68 14.53
N GLN A 364 2.70 -6.64 13.20
CA GLN A 364 1.74 -7.50 12.54
C GLN A 364 2.01 -8.99 12.82
N ARG A 365 0.95 -9.78 12.70
CA ARG A 365 0.98 -11.23 12.61
C ARG A 365 1.94 -11.65 11.48
N PRO A 366 2.73 -12.72 11.66
CA PRO A 366 3.63 -13.20 10.62
C PRO A 366 2.91 -13.48 9.30
N LYS A 367 3.40 -12.88 8.22
CA LYS A 367 2.95 -13.26 6.88
C LYS A 367 3.47 -14.65 6.54
N LEU A 368 2.58 -15.46 5.99
CA LEU A 368 2.89 -16.79 5.50
C LEU A 368 2.66 -16.83 4.00
N ALA A 369 3.57 -17.48 3.30
CA ALA A 369 3.43 -17.81 1.90
C ALA A 369 3.45 -19.33 1.72
N ARG A 370 2.60 -19.87 0.85
CA ARG A 370 2.57 -21.30 0.51
C ARG A 370 3.25 -21.51 -0.83
N ALA A 371 4.20 -22.45 -0.89
CA ALA A 371 4.83 -22.83 -2.14
C ALA A 371 3.83 -23.51 -3.08
N ARG A 372 3.55 -22.89 -4.23
CA ARG A 372 2.77 -23.48 -5.32
C ARG A 372 3.63 -24.44 -6.15
N PHE A 373 4.91 -24.11 -6.32
CA PHE A 373 5.84 -24.87 -7.12
C PHE A 373 7.12 -25.23 -6.35
N PRO A 374 7.72 -26.40 -6.62
CA PRO A 374 8.98 -26.78 -5.98
C PRO A 374 10.14 -25.90 -6.45
N HIS A 375 11.15 -25.78 -5.62
CA HIS A 375 12.39 -25.07 -5.94
C HIS A 375 13.61 -25.79 -5.38
N SER A 376 14.58 -26.04 -6.27
CA SER A 376 15.93 -26.48 -5.91
C SER A 376 16.88 -25.29 -5.97
N PRO A 377 17.61 -25.00 -4.88
CA PRO A 377 18.59 -23.91 -4.84
C PRO A 377 19.66 -24.06 -5.93
N ARG A 378 20.01 -22.94 -6.59
CA ARG A 378 21.10 -22.88 -7.58
C ARG A 378 22.33 -22.11 -7.10
N ARG A 379 22.22 -21.48 -5.92
CA ARG A 379 23.25 -20.64 -5.31
C ARG A 379 23.08 -20.65 -3.81
N GLN A 380 24.16 -20.36 -3.09
CA GLN A 380 24.15 -20.25 -1.64
C GLN A 380 23.16 -19.17 -1.16
N GLY A 381 22.54 -19.40 -0.01
CA GLY A 381 21.57 -18.47 0.58
C GLY A 381 20.16 -18.50 -0.02
N VAL A 382 19.89 -19.43 -0.95
CA VAL A 382 18.54 -19.71 -1.48
C VAL A 382 18.01 -21.00 -0.85
N ILE A 383 16.77 -21.00 -0.37
CA ILE A 383 16.16 -22.13 0.35
C ILE A 383 15.47 -23.11 -0.60
N LYS A 384 15.45 -24.39 -0.20
CA LYS A 384 14.69 -25.43 -0.91
C LYS A 384 13.21 -25.31 -0.58
N MET A 385 12.34 -25.55 -1.56
CA MET A 385 10.89 -25.60 -1.37
C MET A 385 10.28 -26.83 -2.07
N GLN A 386 9.30 -27.44 -1.43
CA GLN A 386 8.37 -28.40 -2.00
C GLN A 386 6.98 -27.77 -2.11
N THR A 387 6.14 -28.26 -3.03
CA THR A 387 4.75 -27.80 -3.13
C THR A 387 4.03 -28.04 -1.80
N GLY A 388 3.34 -27.01 -1.30
CA GLY A 388 2.66 -27.01 0.00
C GLY A 388 3.50 -26.50 1.18
N ASP A 389 4.83 -26.34 1.03
CA ASP A 389 5.68 -25.79 2.09
C ASP A 389 5.19 -24.39 2.48
N LEU A 390 5.11 -24.13 3.78
CA LEU A 390 4.85 -22.80 4.32
C LEU A 390 6.18 -22.08 4.57
N VAL A 391 6.28 -20.85 4.06
CA VAL A 391 7.40 -19.95 4.27
C VAL A 391 6.92 -18.79 5.11
N LYS A 392 7.51 -18.60 6.28
CA LYS A 392 7.30 -17.41 7.11
C LYS A 392 8.16 -16.28 6.58
N GLU A 393 7.53 -15.21 6.10
CA GLU A 393 8.22 -14.08 5.51
C GLU A 393 8.98 -13.26 6.56
N GLY A 394 10.10 -12.68 6.17
CA GLY A 394 10.89 -11.81 7.04
C GLY A 394 10.13 -10.53 7.43
N TYR A 395 10.21 -10.14 8.71
CA TYR A 395 9.54 -8.94 9.24
C TYR A 395 10.38 -7.66 9.14
N LYS A 396 11.70 -7.73 8.92
CA LYS A 396 12.62 -6.62 9.21
C LYS A 396 13.35 -6.01 8.00
N TYR A 397 13.22 -6.58 6.81
CA TYR A 397 13.95 -6.18 5.60
C TYR A 397 13.09 -6.52 4.37
N PRO A 398 13.26 -5.83 3.22
CA PRO A 398 12.33 -5.89 2.11
C PRO A 398 12.02 -7.33 1.71
N ILE A 399 10.73 -7.68 1.84
CA ILE A 399 10.21 -8.99 1.46
C ILE A 399 10.41 -9.16 -0.05
N ASN A 400 10.42 -8.09 -0.84
CA ASN A 400 10.71 -8.10 -2.25
C ASN A 400 11.90 -7.17 -2.56
N PHE A 401 13.06 -7.75 -2.92
CA PHE A 401 14.23 -6.95 -3.31
C PHE A 401 14.10 -6.29 -4.68
N HIS A 402 12.90 -6.29 -5.28
CA HIS A 402 12.63 -5.91 -6.67
C HIS A 402 13.53 -6.65 -7.68
N ASN A 403 13.99 -7.86 -7.33
CA ASN A 403 14.86 -8.70 -8.15
C ASN A 403 14.30 -10.12 -8.39
N GLY A 404 13.01 -10.31 -8.09
CA GLY A 404 12.30 -11.59 -8.25
C GLY A 404 12.47 -12.60 -7.11
N PHE A 405 13.20 -12.24 -6.04
CA PHE A 405 13.34 -13.06 -4.84
C PHE A 405 12.77 -12.36 -3.62
N ALA A 406 12.26 -13.18 -2.70
CA ALA A 406 11.88 -12.79 -1.36
C ALA A 406 12.73 -13.51 -0.31
N GLU A 407 12.70 -13.06 0.96
CA GLU A 407 13.41 -13.70 2.07
C GLU A 407 12.43 -14.22 3.13
N GLY A 408 12.70 -15.44 3.63
CA GLY A 408 11.86 -16.06 4.65
C GLY A 408 12.49 -17.29 5.27
N ILE A 409 11.70 -17.97 6.10
CA ILE A 409 12.07 -19.20 6.79
C ILE A 409 11.08 -20.28 6.34
N ASN A 410 11.58 -21.34 5.69
CA ASN A 410 10.73 -22.49 5.38
C ASN A 410 10.41 -23.24 6.69
N LEU A 411 9.13 -23.36 7.02
CA LEU A 411 8.69 -23.93 8.29
C LEU A 411 8.92 -25.44 8.39
N ARG A 412 9.05 -26.16 7.26
CA ARG A 412 9.37 -27.58 7.23
C ARG A 412 10.88 -27.82 7.40
N THR A 413 11.71 -27.15 6.62
CA THR A 413 13.19 -27.36 6.67
C THR A 413 13.88 -26.56 7.77
N LYS A 414 13.22 -25.53 8.30
CA LYS A 414 13.78 -24.51 9.21
C LYS A 414 14.91 -23.68 8.60
N GLU A 415 15.17 -23.81 7.30
CA GLU A 415 16.17 -23.02 6.59
C GLU A 415 15.70 -21.58 6.40
N LYS A 416 16.58 -20.63 6.70
CA LYS A 416 16.39 -19.20 6.40
C LYS A 416 17.15 -18.83 5.13
N GLY A 417 16.51 -18.10 4.23
CA GLY A 417 17.17 -17.54 3.06
C GLY A 417 16.19 -17.03 2.01
N LYS A 418 16.71 -16.80 0.80
CA LYS A 418 15.94 -16.27 -0.33
C LYS A 418 15.15 -17.35 -1.04
N TYR A 419 14.00 -17.01 -1.62
CA TYR A 419 13.20 -17.89 -2.46
C TYR A 419 12.58 -17.12 -3.63
N PRO A 420 12.30 -17.75 -4.79
CA PRO A 420 11.68 -17.07 -5.91
C PRO A 420 10.23 -16.68 -5.59
N TYR A 421 9.92 -15.37 -5.62
CA TYR A 421 8.64 -14.86 -5.12
C TYR A 421 7.44 -15.32 -5.97
N TYR A 422 7.63 -15.46 -7.29
CA TYR A 422 6.58 -15.95 -8.20
C TYR A 422 6.15 -17.42 -7.98
N LYS A 423 6.85 -18.17 -7.12
CA LYS A 423 6.56 -19.59 -6.84
C LYS A 423 5.64 -19.81 -5.64
N VAL A 424 5.24 -18.74 -4.95
CA VAL A 424 4.41 -18.83 -3.76
C VAL A 424 3.07 -18.13 -3.96
N GLU A 425 2.11 -18.43 -3.10
CA GLU A 425 0.87 -17.68 -2.89
C GLU A 425 0.78 -17.19 -1.46
N SER A 426 0.10 -16.06 -1.24
CA SER A 426 -0.15 -15.55 0.10
C SER A 426 -1.12 -16.44 0.87
N VAL A 427 -0.84 -16.68 2.14
CA VAL A 427 -1.75 -17.33 3.08
C VAL A 427 -2.32 -16.27 4.02
N TYR A 428 -3.63 -16.09 3.98
CA TYR A 428 -4.33 -15.10 4.80
C TYR A 428 -4.58 -15.62 6.22
N ASP A 429 -4.29 -14.79 7.23
CA ASP A 429 -4.61 -15.09 8.63
C ASP A 429 -6.07 -14.71 8.90
N ILE A 430 -6.93 -15.69 9.16
CA ILE A 430 -8.39 -15.50 9.25
C ILE A 430 -8.86 -15.64 10.68
N VAL A 431 -9.55 -14.60 11.19
CA VAL A 431 -9.96 -14.52 12.60
C VAL A 431 -11.47 -14.30 12.74
N ASN A 432 -12.04 -14.78 13.83
CA ASN A 432 -13.43 -14.47 14.18
C ASN A 432 -13.50 -13.07 14.77
N THR A 433 -14.30 -12.20 14.15
CA THR A 433 -14.65 -10.90 14.72
C THR A 433 -16.07 -10.97 15.25
N SER A 434 -16.34 -10.28 16.35
CA SER A 434 -17.61 -10.37 17.11
C SER A 434 -18.86 -9.88 16.37
N TYR A 435 -18.72 -9.26 15.19
CA TYR A 435 -19.84 -8.92 14.31
C TYR A 435 -20.31 -10.08 13.41
N SER A 436 -19.67 -11.25 13.52
CA SER A 436 -20.09 -12.43 12.79
C SER A 436 -21.29 -13.10 13.49
N HIS A 437 -22.47 -12.86 12.89
CA HIS A 437 -23.69 -13.66 12.95
C HIS A 437 -24.78 -13.47 14.02
N ASP A 438 -24.60 -12.76 15.15
CA ASP A 438 -25.65 -12.73 16.20
C ASP A 438 -26.33 -11.38 16.50
N ASP A 439 -25.86 -10.24 15.98
CA ASP A 439 -26.48 -8.93 16.28
C ASP A 439 -27.45 -8.41 15.18
N ALA A 440 -27.68 -9.18 14.12
CA ALA A 440 -28.56 -8.80 13.01
C ALA A 440 -30.07 -8.93 13.31
N THR A 441 -30.46 -9.38 14.51
CA THR A 441 -31.87 -9.41 14.95
C THR A 441 -32.29 -8.20 15.79
N GLY A 442 -31.39 -7.25 16.03
CA GLY A 442 -31.77 -5.94 16.57
C GLY A 442 -32.37 -5.07 15.46
N LYS A 443 -33.69 -5.14 15.28
CA LYS A 443 -34.48 -4.19 14.49
C LYS A 443 -33.95 -2.76 14.71
N LEU A 444 -33.57 -2.10 13.62
CA LEU A 444 -33.53 -0.65 13.53
C LEU A 444 -34.94 -0.07 13.76
#